data_AF-A0A6S6T5Y1-F1
#
_entry.id   AF-A0A6S6T5Y1-F1
#
_cell.length_a   1.000
_cell.length_b   1.000
_cell.length_c   1.000
_cell.angle_alpha   90.00
_cell.angle_beta   90.00
_cell.angle_gamma   90.00
#
_symmetry.space_group_name_H-M   'P 1'
#
loop_
_entity.id
_entity.type
_entity.pdbx_description
1 polymer ?
#
loop_
_entity_poly.entity_id
_entity_poly.type
_entity_poly.pdbx_seq_one_letter_code
_entity_poly.pdbx_strand_id
1 'polypeptide(L)' 'MLGKIITFNKATNEGKILGEDQEAYDFHIGEWLSDKNINVGQAVYYDVEEGEARNIVIDELLSSKYILHLKIDVSIAE' A
#
# COMPACT_ATOMS: atom_id res chain seq x y z
N MET A 1 3.69 -5.60 -11.27
CA MET A 1 2.56 -4.67 -11.39
C MET A 1 2.45 -3.80 -10.17
N LEU A 2 1.87 -2.60 -10.31
CA LEU A 2 1.53 -1.70 -9.20
C LEU A 2 0.03 -1.77 -8.95
N GLY A 3 -0.36 -1.66 -7.68
CA GLY A 3 -1.76 -1.67 -7.29
C GLY A 3 -1.98 -1.26 -5.85
N LYS A 4 -3.25 -1.30 -5.41
CA LYS A 4 -3.65 -0.97 -4.05
C LYS A 4 -4.48 -2.09 -3.44
N ILE A 5 -4.22 -2.40 -2.18
CA ILE A 5 -5.04 -3.33 -1.39
C ILE A 5 -6.43 -2.72 -1.24
N ILE A 6 -7.48 -3.41 -1.70
CA ILE A 6 -8.88 -2.96 -1.56
C ILE A 6 -9.64 -3.73 -0.49
N THR A 7 -9.28 -5.00 -0.26
CA THR A 7 -9.85 -5.83 0.80
C THR A 7 -8.80 -6.76 1.39
N PHE A 8 -8.94 -7.07 2.67
CA PHE A 8 -8.19 -8.14 3.33
C PHE A 8 -9.03 -8.71 4.49
N ASN A 9 -9.31 -10.00 4.44
CA ASN A 9 -10.05 -10.71 5.46
C ASN A 9 -9.09 -11.53 6.33
N LYS A 10 -8.89 -11.09 7.57
CA LYS A 10 -8.01 -11.78 8.53
C LYS A 10 -8.51 -13.16 8.96
N ALA A 11 -9.79 -13.48 8.77
CA ALA A 11 -10.34 -14.79 9.13
C ALA A 11 -10.01 -15.86 8.07
N THR A 12 -9.97 -15.47 6.78
CA THR A 12 -9.63 -16.39 5.67
C THR A 12 -8.21 -16.20 5.16
N ASN A 13 -7.50 -15.16 5.59
CA ASN A 13 -6.18 -14.76 5.10
C ASN A 13 -6.13 -14.41 3.60
N GLU A 14 -7.26 -14.01 3.04
CA GLU A 14 -7.39 -13.65 1.63
C GLU A 14 -7.65 -12.15 1.48
N GLY A 15 -7.23 -11.59 0.36
CA GLY A 15 -7.49 -10.20 0.02
C GLY A 15 -7.55 -9.98 -1.47
N LYS A 16 -7.82 -8.73 -1.85
CA LYS A 16 -7.81 -8.28 -3.24
C LYS A 16 -6.95 -7.04 -3.42
N ILE A 17 -6.21 -7.01 -4.53
CA ILE A 17 -5.47 -5.86 -5.03
C ILE A 17 -6.19 -5.33 -6.27
N LEU A 18 -6.44 -4.03 -6.31
CA LEU A 18 -6.85 -3.33 -7.52
C LEU A 18 -5.58 -2.87 -8.25
N GLY A 19 -5.35 -3.41 -9.44
CA GLY A 19 -4.24 -3.02 -10.31
C GLY A 19 -4.47 -1.65 -10.95
N GLU A 20 -3.40 -1.06 -11.49
CA GLU A 20 -3.50 0.18 -12.27
C GLU A 20 -4.31 0.03 -13.57
N ASP A 21 -4.44 -1.21 -14.06
CA ASP A 21 -5.28 -1.60 -15.18
C ASP A 21 -6.77 -1.69 -14.85
N GLN A 22 -7.16 -1.35 -13.61
CA GLN A 22 -8.53 -1.42 -13.08
C GLN A 22 -9.07 -2.84 -12.89
N GLU A 23 -8.21 -3.85 -12.99
CA GLU A 23 -8.58 -5.25 -12.71
C GLU A 23 -8.30 -5.60 -11.24
N ALA A 24 -9.10 -6.52 -10.71
CA ALA A 24 -8.98 -6.99 -9.32
C ALA A 24 -8.34 -8.36 -9.27
N TYR A 25 -7.27 -8.48 -8.49
CA TYR A 25 -6.49 -9.69 -8.32
C TYR A 25 -6.63 -10.22 -6.90
N ASP A 26 -7.01 -11.49 -6.78
CA ASP A 26 -7.06 -12.19 -5.50
C ASP A 26 -5.64 -12.52 -5.02
N PHE A 27 -5.42 -12.50 -3.70
CA PHE A 27 -4.17 -12.93 -3.08
C PHE A 27 -4.41 -13.60 -1.73
N HIS A 28 -3.46 -14.44 -1.33
CA HIS A 28 -3.39 -15.04 0.00
C HIS A 28 -2.24 -14.43 0.81
N ILE A 29 -2.34 -14.41 2.14
CA ILE A 29 -1.30 -13.85 3.03
C ILE A 29 0.08 -14.47 2.81
N GLY A 30 0.14 -15.70 2.31
CA GLY A 30 1.41 -16.39 1.99
C GLY A 30 2.24 -15.68 0.91
N GLU A 31 1.59 -14.88 0.07
CA GLU A 31 2.25 -14.09 -0.96
C GLU A 31 2.81 -12.76 -0.43
N TRP A 32 2.53 -12.40 0.82
CA TRP A 32 2.96 -11.15 1.43
C TRP A 32 4.40 -11.22 1.95
N LEU A 33 5.31 -10.49 1.32
CA LEU A 33 6.75 -10.54 1.60
C LEU A 33 7.21 -9.44 2.58
N SER A 34 6.36 -9.02 3.51
CA SER A 34 6.69 -7.99 4.51
C SER A 34 6.19 -8.35 5.91
N ASP A 35 6.97 -7.98 6.93
CA ASP A 35 6.55 -8.11 8.33
C ASP A 35 5.53 -7.03 8.76
N LYS A 36 5.25 -6.06 7.90
CA LYS A 36 4.27 -5.00 8.17
C LYS A 36 2.84 -5.54 7.99
N ASN A 37 1.92 -5.00 8.78
CA ASN A 37 0.48 -5.28 8.65
C ASN A 37 -0.04 -4.85 7.27
N ILE A 38 -0.95 -5.66 6.70
CA ILE A 38 -1.71 -5.31 5.51
C ILE A 38 -2.77 -4.26 5.88
N ASN A 39 -2.76 -3.13 5.17
CA ASN A 39 -3.74 -2.07 5.30
C ASN A 39 -4.49 -1.83 3.99
N VAL A 40 -5.81 -1.61 4.07
CA VAL A 40 -6.61 -1.20 2.91
C VAL A 40 -6.16 0.19 2.45
N GLY A 41 -6.02 0.36 1.13
CA GLY A 41 -5.48 1.55 0.48
C GLY A 41 -3.96 1.55 0.31
N GLN A 42 -3.26 0.56 0.86
CA GLN A 42 -1.81 0.44 0.77
C GLN A 42 -1.37 0.12 -0.66
N ALA A 43 -0.40 0.88 -1.17
CA ALA A 43 0.22 0.63 -2.45
C ALA A 43 1.24 -0.51 -2.35
N VAL A 44 1.22 -1.38 -3.35
CA VAL A 44 2.05 -2.59 -3.39
C VAL A 44 2.54 -2.87 -4.81
N TYR A 45 3.71 -3.48 -4.89
CA TYR A 45 4.20 -4.19 -6.07
C TYR A 45 3.86 -5.67 -5.95
N TYR A 46 3.47 -6.30 -7.05
CA TYR A 46 3.12 -7.73 -7.10
C TYR A 46 3.29 -8.28 -8.51
N ASP A 47 3.42 -9.60 -8.63
CA ASP A 47 3.37 -10.31 -9.90
C ASP A 47 1.97 -10.89 -10.13
N VAL A 48 1.55 -11.02 -11.39
CA VAL A 48 0.31 -11.72 -11.73
C VAL A 48 0.66 -13.07 -12.35
N GLU A 49 0.22 -14.14 -11.70
CA GLU A 49 0.39 -15.51 -12.17
C GLU A 49 -0.94 -16.24 -12.07
N GLU A 50 -1.38 -16.86 -13.17
CA GLU A 50 -2.67 -17.57 -13.26
C GLU A 50 -3.91 -16.72 -12.86
N GLY A 51 -3.80 -15.39 -12.94
CA GLY A 51 -4.87 -14.46 -12.55
C GLY A 51 -4.87 -14.08 -11.06
N GLU A 52 -3.88 -14.53 -10.29
CA GLU A 52 -3.70 -14.21 -8.88
C GLU A 52 -2.49 -13.29 -8.68
N ALA A 53 -2.52 -12.48 -7.63
CA ALA A 53 -1.40 -11.64 -7.23
C ALA A 53 -0.44 -12.39 -6.30
N ARG A 54 0.84 -12.47 -6.68
CA ARG A 54 1.93 -13.17 -6.00
C ARG A 54 3.10 -12.25 -5.68
N ASN A 55 4.02 -12.70 -4.83
CA ASN A 55 5.25 -11.97 -4.47
C ASN A 55 5.01 -10.51 -4.07
N ILE A 56 4.07 -10.26 -3.16
CA ILE A 56 3.57 -8.92 -2.85
C ILE A 56 4.55 -8.19 -1.93
N VAL A 57 5.01 -7.02 -2.38
CA VAL A 57 5.94 -6.14 -1.67
C VAL A 57 5.30 -4.77 -1.49
N ILE A 58 5.51 -4.15 -0.33
CA ILE A 58 4.98 -2.81 -0.05
C ILE A 58 5.75 -1.77 -0.87
N ASP A 59 5.02 -0.85 -1.50
CA ASP A 59 5.64 0.35 -2.06
C ASP A 59 5.97 1.33 -0.92
N GLU A 60 7.23 1.31 -0.48
CA GLU A 60 7.69 2.13 0.64
C GLU A 60 7.84 3.62 0.28
N LEU A 61 7.71 4.00 -1.00
CA LEU A 61 7.84 5.40 -1.43
C LEU A 61 6.78 6.31 -0.79
N LEU A 62 5.60 5.78 -0.43
CA LEU A 62 4.54 6.52 0.27
C LEU A 62 4.68 6.56 1.80
N SER A 63 5.66 5.85 2.39
CA SER A 63 5.87 5.83 3.84
C SER A 63 6.78 6.96 4.36
N SER A 64 7.15 7.92 3.52
CA SER A 64 7.82 9.13 4.00
C SER A 64 6.81 10.00 4.74
N LYS A 65 6.71 9.83 6.07
CA LYS A 65 6.09 10.82 6.96
C LYS A 65 6.87 12.13 6.83
N TYR A 66 6.38 13.04 5.99
CA TYR A 66 6.91 14.40 5.97
C TYR A 66 6.45 15.12 7.25
N ILE A 67 7.39 15.50 8.11
CA ILE A 67 7.14 16.38 9.24
C ILE A 67 7.47 17.80 8.77
N LEU A 68 6.45 18.65 8.64
CA LEU A 68 6.61 20.05 8.27
C LEU A 68 6.77 20.89 9.55
N HIS A 69 7.94 21.48 9.76
CA HIS A 69 8.15 22.50 10.80
C HIS A 69 8.13 23.89 10.17
N LEU A 70 7.05 24.65 10.38
CA LEU A 70 7.02 26.08 10.06
C LEU A 70 7.42 26.90 11.30
N LYS A 71 8.45 27.74 11.15
CA LYS A 71 8.76 28.83 12.09
C LYS A 71 8.42 30.15 11.39
N ILE A 72 7.46 30.88 11.93
CA ILE A 72 7.05 32.19 11.43
C ILE A 72 7.57 33.22 12.42
N ASP A 73 8.54 34.02 12.00
CA ASP A 73 8.98 35.18 12.75
C ASP A 73 8.15 36.39 12.29
N VAL A 74 7.38 36.98 13.21
CA VAL A 74 6.57 38.16 12.95
C VAL A 74 7.30 39.38 13.51
N SER A 75 7.65 40.30 12.61
CA SER A 75 8.15 41.63 12.99
C SER A 75 7.01 42.63 12.87
N ILE A 76 6.71 43.34 13.95
CA ILE A 76 5.76 44.45 13.93
C ILE A 76 6.54 45.67 13.43
N ALA A 77 6.12 46.23 12.30
CA ALA A 77 6.56 47.56 11.89
C ALA A 77 5.82 48.61 12.72
N GLU A 78 6.57 49.61 13.19
CA GLU A 78 6.23 50.62 14.21
C GLU A 78 4.85 51.29 14.08
#